data_AF-A0A1N6JYM9-F1
#
_entry.id   AF-A0A1N6JYM9-F1
#
_cell.length_a   1.000
_cell.length_b   1.000
_cell.length_c   1.000
_cell.angle_alpha   90.00
_cell.angle_beta   90.00
_cell.angle_gamma   90.00
#
_symmetry.space_group_name_H-M   'P 1'
#
loop_
_entity.id
_entity.type
_entity.pdbx_description
1 polymer ?
#
loop_
_entity_poly.entity_id
_entity_poly.type
_entity_poly.pdbx_seq_one_letter_code
_entity_poly.pdbx_strand_id
1 'polypeptide(L)'
;MSATITLDLGILLEVTSKCKQDYANWTFFNVKDATLSVHFDTIANDYFRLLLVDMNTMLSLSKNIKITFWQVFNRLERGKYGRNKISLSDIIRWRELLLTSYQTIEKIKLLRDRKVYYVNDEETCQVFISRDEIEEVLMKMEVIVLEICRILEYPIISIPTVEERANHTIADAFKRI
;
A
#
# COMPACT_ATOMS: atom_id res chain seq x y z
N MET A 1 -9.37 9.90 -23.97
CA MET A 1 -10.22 9.23 -22.97
C MET A 1 -10.24 10.10 -21.72
N SER A 2 -11.43 10.50 -21.26
CA SER A 2 -11.59 11.22 -19.99
C SER A 2 -11.23 10.28 -18.84
N ALA A 3 -10.35 10.70 -17.93
CA ALA A 3 -10.07 9.92 -16.72
C ALA A 3 -11.35 9.88 -15.88
N THR A 4 -11.87 8.70 -15.59
CA THR A 4 -13.02 8.54 -14.70
C THR A 4 -12.51 8.31 -13.29
N ILE A 5 -13.10 9.02 -12.32
CA ILE A 5 -12.76 8.84 -10.91
C ILE A 5 -12.92 7.39 -10.46
N THR A 6 -13.89 6.68 -11.05
CA THR A 6 -14.12 5.25 -10.83
C THR A 6 -12.93 4.39 -11.23
N LEU A 7 -12.29 4.65 -12.37
CA LEU A 7 -11.13 3.88 -12.82
C LEU A 7 -9.93 4.12 -11.90
N ASP A 8 -9.66 5.39 -11.59
CA ASP A 8 -8.54 5.75 -10.72
C ASP A 8 -8.74 5.21 -9.30
N LEU A 9 -9.97 5.30 -8.76
CA LEU A 9 -10.33 4.75 -7.46
C LEU A 9 -10.27 3.22 -7.45
N GLY A 10 -10.73 2.56 -8.51
CA GLY A 10 -10.62 1.11 -8.66
C GLY A 10 -9.17 0.63 -8.59
N ILE A 11 -8.25 1.37 -9.23
CA ILE A 11 -6.82 1.05 -9.20
C ILE A 11 -6.21 1.33 -7.81
N LEU A 12 -6.55 2.45 -7.17
CA LEU A 12 -6.10 2.71 -5.79
C LEU A 12 -6.56 1.62 -4.82
N LEU A 13 -7.81 1.17 -4.95
CA LEU A 13 -8.39 0.10 -4.14
C LEU A 13 -7.71 -1.24 -4.37
N GLU A 14 -7.52 -1.63 -5.63
CA GLU A 14 -6.88 -2.88 -6.00
C GLU A 14 -5.47 -2.96 -5.44
N VAL A 15 -4.66 -1.92 -5.66
CA VAL A 15 -3.27 -1.90 -5.22
C VAL A 15 -3.18 -1.82 -3.70
N THR A 16 -3.99 -0.99 -3.04
CA THR A 16 -3.99 -0.92 -1.57
C THR A 16 -4.35 -2.27 -0.96
N SER A 17 -5.34 -2.97 -1.53
CA SER A 17 -5.71 -4.31 -1.06
C SER A 17 -4.60 -5.34 -1.28
N LYS A 18 -3.93 -5.29 -2.44
CA LYS A 18 -2.79 -6.16 -2.74
C LYS A 18 -1.63 -5.93 -1.76
N CYS A 19 -1.27 -4.68 -1.48
CA CYS A 19 -0.28 -4.34 -0.46
C CYS A 19 -0.63 -4.97 0.91
N LYS A 20 -1.91 -4.97 1.30
CA LYS A 20 -2.34 -5.59 2.56
C LYS A 20 -2.20 -7.11 2.57
N GLN A 21 -2.48 -7.76 1.45
CA GLN A 21 -2.24 -9.20 1.30
C GLN A 21 -0.75 -9.53 1.34
N ASP A 22 0.08 -8.78 0.61
CA ASP A 22 1.53 -8.99 0.58
C ASP A 22 2.17 -8.72 1.94
N TYR A 23 1.71 -7.71 2.68
CA TYR A 23 2.13 -7.44 4.06
C TYR A 23 1.77 -8.59 5.00
N ALA A 24 0.56 -9.14 4.91
CA ALA A 24 0.12 -10.27 5.73
C ALA A 24 0.94 -11.54 5.43
N ASN A 25 1.16 -11.84 4.14
CA ASN A 25 1.98 -12.98 3.72
C ASN A 25 3.43 -12.80 4.16
N TRP A 26 4.02 -11.63 3.96
CA TRP A 26 5.37 -11.30 4.43
C TRP A 26 5.48 -11.53 5.94
N THR A 27 4.56 -10.97 6.73
CA THR A 27 4.56 -11.13 8.19
C THR A 27 4.48 -12.61 8.59
N PHE A 28 3.61 -13.39 7.94
CA PHE A 28 3.47 -14.81 8.22
C PHE A 28 4.75 -15.61 7.95
N PHE A 29 5.31 -15.48 6.74
CA PHE A 29 6.50 -16.23 6.35
C PHE A 29 7.77 -15.75 7.07
N ASN A 30 7.80 -14.49 7.48
CA ASN A 30 8.91 -13.92 8.24
C ASN A 30 8.88 -14.31 9.74
N VAL A 31 7.70 -14.55 10.33
CA VAL A 31 7.56 -15.05 11.72
C VAL A 31 7.80 -16.56 11.81
N LYS A 32 7.57 -17.32 10.73
CA LYS A 32 8.02 -18.71 10.60
C LYS A 32 9.54 -18.71 10.43
N ASP A 33 10.23 -18.71 11.56
CA ASP A 33 11.69 -18.67 11.72
C ASP A 33 12.46 -19.33 10.56
N ALA A 34 13.45 -18.63 9.99
CA ALA A 34 14.27 -19.10 8.86
C ALA A 34 14.99 -20.44 9.16
N THR A 35 15.03 -20.83 10.44
CA THR A 35 15.48 -22.12 10.94
C THR A 35 14.61 -23.31 10.48
N LEU A 36 13.36 -23.07 10.05
CA LEU A 36 12.46 -24.12 9.53
C LEU A 36 12.70 -24.43 8.05
N SER A 37 13.00 -23.43 7.21
CA SER A 37 13.30 -23.62 5.78
C SER A 37 13.81 -22.33 5.10
N VAL A 38 14.90 -22.44 4.34
CA VAL A 38 15.41 -21.39 3.42
C VAL A 38 14.34 -20.95 2.40
N HIS A 39 13.39 -21.83 2.07
CA HIS A 39 12.30 -21.50 1.15
C HIS A 39 11.31 -20.49 1.73
N PHE A 40 11.04 -20.53 3.05
CA PHE A 40 10.14 -19.55 3.66
C PHE A 40 10.77 -18.16 3.74
N ASP A 41 12.07 -18.08 3.99
CA ASP A 41 12.80 -16.81 3.94
C ASP A 41 12.80 -16.21 2.51
N THR A 42 13.01 -17.04 1.49
CA THR A 42 12.93 -16.60 0.08
C THR A 42 11.53 -16.06 -0.25
N ILE A 43 10.49 -16.80 0.14
CA ILE A 43 9.09 -16.40 -0.08
C ILE A 43 8.75 -15.10 0.66
N ALA A 44 9.17 -14.96 1.92
CA ALA A 44 8.97 -13.74 2.71
C ALA A 44 9.62 -12.53 2.03
N ASN A 45 10.85 -12.70 1.52
CA ASN A 45 11.57 -11.67 0.78
C ASN A 45 10.90 -11.28 -0.54
N ASP A 46 10.31 -12.23 -1.25
CA ASP A 46 9.56 -11.95 -2.48
C ASP A 46 8.29 -11.14 -2.18
N TYR A 47 7.52 -11.51 -1.16
CA TYR A 47 6.35 -10.72 -0.72
C TYR A 47 6.75 -9.32 -0.27
N PHE A 48 7.86 -9.20 0.48
CA PHE A 48 8.37 -7.90 0.89
C PHE A 48 8.74 -7.01 -0.30
N ARG A 49 9.41 -7.57 -1.32
CA ARG A 49 9.74 -6.83 -2.55
C ARG A 49 8.51 -6.38 -3.32
N LEU A 50 7.52 -7.27 -3.48
CA LEU A 50 6.26 -6.95 -4.14
C LEU A 50 5.54 -5.80 -3.40
N LEU A 51 5.47 -5.90 -2.08
CA LEU A 51 4.91 -4.86 -1.22
C LEU A 51 5.59 -3.50 -1.43
N LEU A 52 6.93 -3.46 -1.40
CA LEU A 52 7.68 -2.22 -1.60
C LEU A 52 7.46 -1.61 -3.00
N VAL A 53 7.37 -2.44 -4.03
CA VAL A 53 7.08 -2.00 -5.42
C VAL A 53 5.71 -1.36 -5.52
N ASP A 54 4.68 -2.03 -4.98
CA ASP A 54 3.31 -1.56 -5.08
C ASP A 54 3.06 -0.31 -4.21
N MET A 55 3.59 -0.27 -2.98
CA MET A 55 3.56 0.92 -2.13
C MET A 55 4.27 2.10 -2.78
N ASN A 56 5.49 1.91 -3.29
CA ASN A 56 6.22 2.98 -3.99
C ASN A 56 5.43 3.48 -5.21
N THR A 57 4.78 2.58 -5.96
CA THR A 57 3.98 2.97 -7.13
C THR A 57 2.85 3.91 -6.72
N MET A 58 2.14 3.62 -5.63
CA MET A 58 1.02 4.46 -5.16
C MET A 58 1.46 5.76 -4.48
N LEU A 59 2.60 5.76 -3.80
CA LEU A 59 3.08 6.88 -2.99
C LEU A 59 4.02 7.82 -3.75
N SER A 60 4.48 7.42 -4.94
CA SER A 60 5.43 8.21 -5.73
C SER A 60 4.88 9.58 -6.14
N LEU A 61 5.74 10.59 -5.99
CA LEU A 61 5.53 11.94 -6.55
C LEU A 61 5.84 12.01 -8.06
N SER A 62 6.35 10.93 -8.66
CA SER A 62 6.71 10.90 -10.08
C SER A 62 5.50 11.16 -10.97
N LYS A 63 5.67 12.06 -11.94
CA LYS A 63 4.66 12.33 -12.97
C LYS A 63 4.55 11.21 -14.02
N ASN A 64 5.52 10.29 -14.06
CA ASN A 64 5.57 9.21 -15.04
C ASN A 64 4.67 8.02 -14.69
N ILE A 65 4.36 7.84 -13.40
CA ILE A 65 3.43 6.80 -12.94
C ILE A 65 2.02 7.33 -13.16
N LYS A 66 1.15 6.59 -13.87
CA LYS A 66 -0.14 7.14 -14.32
C LYS A 66 -1.18 7.33 -13.23
N ILE A 67 -1.09 6.62 -12.11
CA ILE A 67 -2.07 6.67 -11.02
C ILE A 67 -1.32 6.51 -9.70
N THR A 68 -1.31 7.59 -8.93
CA THR A 68 -0.77 7.68 -7.57
C THR A 68 -1.75 8.49 -6.73
N PHE A 69 -1.66 8.42 -5.39
CA PHE A 69 -2.47 9.27 -4.52
C PHE A 69 -2.34 10.75 -4.90
N TRP A 70 -1.10 11.21 -5.10
CA TRP A 70 -0.80 12.59 -5.50
C TRP A 70 -1.45 12.99 -6.81
N GLN A 71 -1.51 12.08 -7.78
CA GLN A 71 -2.15 12.36 -9.05
C GLN A 71 -3.68 12.39 -8.94
N VAL A 72 -4.27 11.51 -8.14
CA VAL A 72 -5.70 11.54 -7.87
C VAL A 72 -6.09 12.84 -7.14
N PHE A 73 -5.30 13.26 -6.15
CA PHE A 73 -5.48 14.55 -5.47
C PHE A 73 -5.39 15.73 -6.44
N ASN A 74 -4.34 15.77 -7.28
CA ASN A 74 -4.19 16.83 -8.29
C ASN A 74 -5.36 16.86 -9.30
N ARG A 75 -5.93 15.70 -9.65
CA ARG A 75 -7.09 15.60 -10.56
C ARG A 75 -8.37 16.07 -9.89
N LEU A 76 -8.57 15.74 -8.61
CA LEU A 76 -9.67 16.23 -7.78
C LEU A 76 -9.63 17.76 -7.64
N GLU A 77 -8.50 18.32 -7.24
CA GLU A 77 -8.30 19.77 -7.08
C GLU A 77 -8.59 20.55 -8.37
N ARG A 78 -8.20 19.98 -9.52
CA ARG A 78 -8.42 20.60 -10.84
C ARG A 78 -9.82 20.36 -11.41
N GLY A 79 -10.71 19.67 -10.67
CA GLY A 79 -12.05 19.33 -11.13
C GLY A 79 -12.06 18.42 -12.36
N LYS A 80 -11.00 17.63 -12.62
CA LYS A 80 -10.90 16.78 -13.81
C LYS A 80 -11.95 15.68 -13.88
N TYR A 81 -12.50 15.29 -12.73
CA TYR A 81 -13.56 14.30 -12.63
C TYR A 81 -14.97 14.90 -12.65
N GLY A 82 -15.10 16.21 -12.94
CA GLY A 82 -16.37 16.92 -12.83
C GLY A 82 -16.76 17.23 -11.38
N ARG A 83 -18.01 17.68 -11.19
CA ARG A 83 -18.56 17.99 -9.87
C ARG A 83 -18.69 16.72 -9.03
N ASN A 84 -18.13 16.75 -7.84
CA ASN A 84 -18.20 15.66 -6.87
C ASN A 84 -18.24 16.23 -5.44
N LYS A 85 -18.46 15.37 -4.44
CA LYS A 85 -18.65 15.74 -3.03
C LYS A 85 -17.33 16.01 -2.27
N ILE A 86 -16.18 15.78 -2.90
CA ILE A 86 -14.87 15.92 -2.24
C ILE A 86 -14.49 17.40 -2.19
N SER A 87 -14.24 17.90 -0.99
CA SER A 87 -13.83 19.28 -0.75
C SER A 87 -12.32 19.46 -0.86
N LEU A 88 -11.85 20.69 -1.05
CA LEU A 88 -10.42 21.00 -1.01
C LEU A 88 -9.80 20.67 0.37
N SER A 89 -10.55 20.87 1.45
CA SER A 89 -10.13 20.51 2.81
C SER A 89 -9.89 19.01 2.98
N ASP A 90 -10.70 18.15 2.34
CA ASP A 90 -10.46 16.69 2.36
C ASP A 90 -9.11 16.36 1.72
N ILE A 91 -8.83 16.98 0.57
CA ILE A 91 -7.61 16.73 -0.20
C ILE A 91 -6.38 17.18 0.59
N ILE A 92 -6.41 18.38 1.19
CA ILE A 92 -5.33 18.90 2.02
C ILE A 92 -5.04 17.94 3.18
N ARG A 93 -6.09 17.51 3.90
CA ARG A 93 -5.96 16.58 5.02
C ARG A 93 -5.33 15.25 4.60
N TRP A 94 -5.71 14.68 3.45
CA TRP A 94 -5.10 13.43 2.94
C TRP A 94 -3.62 13.61 2.57
N ARG A 95 -3.26 14.76 1.99
CA ARG A 95 -1.85 15.07 1.70
C ARG A 95 -1.05 15.16 2.98
N GLU A 96 -1.55 15.90 3.97
CA GLU A 96 -0.91 16.03 5.29
C GLU A 96 -0.73 14.67 5.95
N LEU A 97 -1.76 13.82 5.91
CA LEU A 97 -1.71 12.46 6.45
C LEU A 97 -0.55 11.65 5.82
N LEU A 98 -0.41 11.65 4.49
CA LEU A 98 0.72 10.96 3.83
C LEU A 98 2.08 11.62 4.12
N LEU A 99 2.13 12.95 4.22
CA LEU A 99 3.38 13.69 4.49
C LEU A 99 3.93 13.41 5.89
N THR A 100 3.08 13.07 6.87
CA THR A 100 3.58 12.64 8.20
C THR A 100 4.45 11.39 8.13
N SER A 101 4.30 10.54 7.09
CA SER A 101 5.12 9.35 6.86
C SER A 101 6.20 9.57 5.78
N TYR A 102 6.57 10.82 5.45
CA TYR A 102 7.49 11.11 4.36
C TYR A 102 8.83 10.35 4.46
N GLN A 103 9.41 10.27 5.66
CA GLN A 103 10.66 9.55 5.88
C GLN A 103 10.53 8.05 5.57
N THR A 104 9.45 7.42 6.03
CA THR A 104 9.14 6.02 5.72
C THR A 104 8.93 5.79 4.23
N ILE A 105 8.25 6.71 3.55
CA ILE A 105 8.03 6.66 2.09
C ILE A 105 9.37 6.71 1.34
N GLU A 106 10.31 7.56 1.75
CA GLU A 106 11.65 7.58 1.15
C GLU A 106 12.44 6.30 1.45
N LYS A 107 12.32 5.72 2.66
CA LYS A 107 12.90 4.39 2.95
C LYS A 107 12.35 3.31 2.01
N ILE A 108 11.03 3.24 1.82
CA ILE A 108 10.38 2.30 0.90
C ILE A 108 10.97 2.43 -0.52
N LYS A 109 11.09 3.67 -1.01
CA LYS A 109 11.67 3.96 -2.32
C LYS A 109 13.12 3.49 -2.43
N LEU A 110 13.95 3.82 -1.44
CA LEU A 110 15.37 3.40 -1.40
C LEU A 110 15.52 1.88 -1.38
N LEU A 111 14.73 1.19 -0.57
CA LEU A 111 14.77 -0.27 -0.45
C LEU A 111 14.30 -0.96 -1.74
N ARG A 112 13.25 -0.42 -2.37
CA ARG A 112 12.77 -0.89 -3.68
C ARG A 112 13.83 -0.79 -4.76
N ASP A 113 14.54 0.33 -4.85
CA ASP A 113 15.59 0.55 -5.86
C ASP A 113 16.81 -0.35 -5.64
N ARG A 114 17.17 -0.61 -4.38
CA ARG A 114 18.32 -1.44 -4.00
C ARG A 114 18.05 -2.95 -4.05
N LYS A 115 16.79 -3.38 -4.26
CA LYS A 115 16.37 -4.80 -4.24
C LYS A 115 16.81 -5.56 -2.97
N VAL A 116 16.84 -4.86 -1.84
CA VAL A 116 17.37 -5.38 -0.58
C VAL A 116 16.52 -6.57 -0.11
N TYR A 117 17.18 -7.58 0.44
CA TYR A 117 16.51 -8.66 1.19
C TYR A 117 16.16 -8.11 2.58
N TYR A 118 14.98 -8.45 3.09
CA TYR A 118 14.66 -8.16 4.47
C TYR A 118 15.62 -8.94 5.38
N VAL A 119 16.30 -8.23 6.28
CA VAL A 119 17.16 -8.82 7.29
C VAL A 119 16.58 -8.42 8.64
N ASN A 120 16.43 -9.38 9.55
CA ASN A 120 15.95 -9.15 10.92
C ASN A 120 16.96 -8.38 11.80
N ASP A 121 18.10 -7.96 11.24
CA ASP A 121 19.20 -7.34 11.94
C ASP A 121 19.46 -5.91 11.43
N GLU A 122 19.09 -4.93 12.25
CA GLU A 122 19.24 -3.51 11.99
C GLU A 122 20.72 -3.08 11.89
N GLU A 123 21.63 -3.75 12.60
CA GLU A 123 23.04 -3.35 12.71
C GLU A 123 23.82 -3.56 11.39
N THR A 124 23.32 -4.44 10.53
CA THR A 124 23.98 -4.81 9.27
C THR A 124 23.43 -4.06 8.04
N CYS A 125 22.34 -3.30 8.20
CA CYS A 125 21.59 -2.71 7.10
C CYS A 125 21.80 -1.18 7.01
N GLN A 126 22.23 -0.69 5.85
CA GLN A 126 22.36 0.76 5.60
C GLN A 126 21.03 1.53 5.64
N VAL A 127 19.92 0.84 5.35
CA VAL A 127 18.56 1.37 5.42
C VAL A 127 17.70 0.29 6.04
N PHE A 128 17.18 0.55 7.23
CA PHE A 128 16.25 -0.33 7.93
C PHE A 128 14.84 0.27 7.90
N ILE A 129 13.84 -0.58 7.66
CA ILE A 129 12.42 -0.23 7.78
C ILE A 129 11.74 -1.27 8.68
N SER A 130 11.05 -0.79 9.71
CA SER A 130 10.34 -1.66 10.64
C SER A 130 9.00 -2.13 10.06
N ARG A 131 8.43 -3.18 10.66
CA ARG A 131 7.07 -3.63 10.31
C ARG A 131 6.04 -2.55 10.64
N ASP A 132 6.18 -1.91 11.78
CA ASP A 132 5.28 -0.85 12.25
C ASP A 132 5.28 0.34 11.29
N GLU A 133 6.46 0.72 10.78
CA GLU A 133 6.58 1.79 9.78
C GLU A 133 5.80 1.46 8.50
N ILE A 134 5.89 0.22 8.01
CA ILE A 134 5.15 -0.22 6.83
C ILE A 134 3.66 -0.28 7.09
N GLU A 135 3.25 -0.85 8.23
CA GLU A 135 1.86 -0.98 8.62
C GLU A 135 1.19 0.39 8.76
N GLU A 136 1.88 1.36 9.36
CA GLU A 136 1.39 2.73 9.51
C GLU A 136 1.07 3.36 8.14
N VAL A 137 2.00 3.28 7.18
CA VAL A 137 1.80 3.83 5.83
C VAL A 137 0.63 3.13 5.14
N LEU A 138 0.54 1.81 5.30
CA LEU A 138 -0.49 0.99 4.69
C LEU A 138 -1.90 1.32 5.23
N MET A 139 -2.02 1.52 6.55
CA MET A 139 -3.24 1.99 7.19
C MET A 139 -3.65 3.38 6.67
N LYS A 140 -2.69 4.31 6.51
CA LYS A 140 -2.97 5.64 5.96
C LYS A 140 -3.47 5.57 4.52
N MET A 141 -2.87 4.73 3.68
CA MET A 141 -3.33 4.49 2.31
C MET A 141 -4.79 4.01 2.31
N GLU A 142 -5.11 3.00 3.13
CA GLU A 142 -6.46 2.46 3.24
C GLU A 142 -7.47 3.50 3.72
N VAL A 143 -7.17 4.24 4.80
CA VAL A 143 -8.05 5.28 5.34
C VAL A 143 -8.43 6.29 4.27
N ILE A 144 -7.45 6.77 3.50
CA ILE A 144 -7.69 7.73 2.41
C ILE A 144 -8.62 7.13 1.36
N VAL A 145 -8.37 5.90 0.92
CA VAL A 145 -9.17 5.26 -0.12
C VAL A 145 -10.60 5.01 0.34
N LEU A 146 -10.79 4.53 1.57
CA LEU A 146 -12.12 4.29 2.15
C LEU A 146 -12.90 5.60 2.33
N GLU A 147 -12.24 6.67 2.75
CA GLU A 147 -12.88 7.98 2.86
C GLU A 147 -13.32 8.53 1.50
N ILE A 148 -12.47 8.40 0.46
CA ILE A 148 -12.85 8.75 -0.91
C ILE A 148 -14.10 7.97 -1.34
N CYS A 149 -14.10 6.64 -1.14
CA CYS A 149 -15.25 5.79 -1.47
C CYS A 149 -16.51 6.25 -0.74
N ARG A 150 -16.40 6.52 0.57
CA ARG A 150 -17.52 6.96 1.41
C ARG A 150 -18.09 8.28 0.93
N ILE A 151 -17.25 9.29 0.67
CA ILE A 151 -17.70 10.61 0.22
C ILE A 151 -18.40 10.53 -1.15
N LEU A 152 -17.90 9.66 -2.02
CA LEU A 152 -18.46 9.46 -3.35
C LEU A 152 -19.65 8.50 -3.38
N GLU A 153 -20.06 7.95 -2.23
CA GLU A 153 -21.10 6.91 -2.13
C GLU A 153 -20.83 5.73 -3.07
N TYR A 154 -19.55 5.44 -3.29
CA TYR A 154 -19.15 4.32 -4.14
C TYR A 154 -19.43 3.01 -3.37
N PRO A 155 -20.17 2.06 -3.95
CA PRO A 155 -20.54 0.84 -3.25
C PRO A 155 -19.28 0.03 -2.92
N ILE A 156 -18.92 0.02 -1.63
CA ILE A 156 -17.76 -0.73 -1.11
C ILE A 156 -18.02 -2.24 -1.12
N ILE A 157 -19.27 -2.68 -1.34
CA ILE A 157 -19.73 -4.08 -1.26
C ILE A 157 -19.05 -4.99 -2.31
N SER A 158 -18.41 -4.43 -3.35
CA SER A 158 -17.58 -5.17 -4.31
C SER A 158 -16.09 -5.17 -3.98
N ILE A 159 -15.71 -4.50 -2.88
CA ILE A 159 -14.35 -4.37 -2.36
C ILE A 159 -14.34 -5.26 -1.12
N PRO A 160 -13.75 -6.46 -1.19
CA PRO A 160 -13.53 -7.22 0.02
C PRO A 160 -12.72 -6.33 0.95
N THR A 161 -13.33 -5.98 2.07
CA THR A 161 -12.64 -5.23 3.11
C THR A 161 -11.43 -6.04 3.54
N VAL A 162 -10.45 -5.40 4.16
CA VAL A 162 -9.23 -6.12 4.54
C VAL A 162 -9.52 -7.26 5.48
N GLU A 163 -10.49 -7.09 6.37
CA GLU A 163 -10.94 -8.15 7.28
C GLU A 163 -11.54 -9.34 6.50
N GLU A 164 -12.23 -9.11 5.38
CA GLU A 164 -12.79 -10.16 4.54
C GLU A 164 -11.73 -10.85 3.65
N ARG A 165 -10.70 -10.14 3.19
CA ARG A 165 -9.58 -10.70 2.40
C ARG A 165 -8.51 -11.37 3.25
N ALA A 166 -8.38 -10.97 4.52
CA ALA A 166 -7.54 -11.65 5.50
C ALA A 166 -8.02 -13.09 5.77
N ASN A 167 -9.26 -13.44 5.40
CA ASN A 167 -9.81 -14.80 5.54
C ASN A 167 -9.38 -15.77 4.43
N HIS A 168 -8.65 -15.31 3.40
CA HIS A 168 -8.20 -16.12 2.26
C HIS A 168 -6.76 -15.79 1.82
N THR A 169 -5.81 -15.79 2.75
CA THR A 169 -4.39 -15.62 2.39
C THR A 169 -3.72 -16.95 2.05
N ILE A 170 -2.61 -16.92 1.30
CA ILE A 170 -1.79 -18.12 1.08
C ILE A 170 -1.26 -18.63 2.43
N ALA A 171 -0.94 -17.72 3.36
CA ALA A 171 -0.60 -18.06 4.73
C ALA A 171 -1.65 -18.95 5.43
N ASP A 172 -2.95 -18.75 5.19
CA ASP A 172 -4.00 -19.59 5.78
C ASP A 172 -4.04 -21.00 5.20
N ALA A 173 -3.62 -21.21 3.95
CA ALA A 173 -3.44 -22.55 3.39
C ALA A 173 -2.32 -23.30 4.12
N PHE A 174 -1.24 -22.61 4.50
CA PHE A 174 -0.12 -23.18 5.26
C PHE A 174 -0.39 -23.35 6.76
N LYS A 175 -1.39 -22.67 7.34
CA LYS A 175 -1.82 -22.92 8.73
C LYS A 175 -2.62 -24.21 8.91
N ARG A 176 -3.15 -24.77 7.82
CA ARG A 176 -4.00 -25.99 7.82
C ARG A 176 -3.22 -27.30 7.67
N ILE A 177 -1.89 -27.22 7.50
CA ILE A 177 -0.95 -28.35 7.40
C ILE A 177 -0.20 -28.45 8.72
#